data_AF-A0A9D5EEB4-F1
#
_entry.id   AF-A0A9D5EEB4-F1
#
_cell.length_a   1.000
_cell.length_b   1.000
_cell.length_c   1.000
_cell.angle_alpha   90.00
_cell.angle_beta   90.00
_cell.angle_gamma   90.00
#
_symmetry.space_group_name_H-M   'P 1'
#
loop_
_entity.id
_entity.type
_entity.pdbx_description
1 polymer ?
#
loop_
_entity_poly.entity_id
_entity_poly.type
_entity_poly.pdbx_seq_one_letter_code
_entity_poly.pdbx_strand_id
1 'polypeptide(L)'
;MIASAAIALAAMFQGLTAGTAWAADTVELKDGRVVEGTIVREEAAFVIVRLADGKEEIVLRANISSLTKDKATGQPAPAKPATAPTQPQKAQTSPTPPTSPTPPASAAAAKDQPGKDAKRSLSGRATRVAVLNFGPPGHWQGAVGDTVGVTISSQAFGKAIELLEQDNVDVVVVRINSGGGLSLEMERLQDVFHERYKPKFRTVAWVESAISAAAMAPWVLEEFYMMPNGNIGAATQFRGSLESSTGVELEMVLARMEEASRRAKRDTKIMRAMQIEEPLSATQDPATKSWTFFQDLTGELIVNRQGEVLTLTAPLANQIGFSQGTAADLDELMKVMGVTEYERAGQQAEEFIDKFMRDTDRIEKRFREVATKYALSKQAAAGAQGEARGAEVGRALQFLRQMRRSVALNPNFAFLLGGIFNAELTPGWFDNEERELRRLQRQGQ
;
A
#
# COMPACT_ATOMS: atom_id res chain seq x y z
N MET A 1 5.99 15.65 -62.74
CA MET A 1 6.53 14.73 -63.76
C MET A 1 7.77 14.05 -63.18
N ILE A 2 7.67 12.72 -63.02
CA ILE A 2 8.68 11.66 -63.18
C ILE A 2 10.02 12.20 -63.76
N ALA A 3 11.22 11.95 -63.21
CA ALA A 3 11.95 10.68 -63.07
C ALA A 3 13.20 10.90 -62.15
N SER A 4 13.58 10.00 -61.23
CA SER A 4 14.54 8.88 -61.40
C SER A 4 15.93 9.33 -61.91
N ALA A 5 17.11 8.93 -61.40
CA ALA A 5 17.52 7.86 -60.50
C ALA A 5 18.95 8.09 -59.93
N ALA A 6 19.18 7.51 -58.75
CA ALA A 6 20.34 6.72 -58.29
C ALA A 6 21.78 7.06 -58.75
N ILE A 7 22.67 7.35 -57.78
CA ILE A 7 24.00 6.73 -57.67
C ILE A 7 24.23 6.36 -56.20
N ALA A 8 24.50 5.08 -55.97
CA ALA A 8 24.89 4.50 -54.69
C ALA A 8 26.33 4.87 -54.35
N LEU A 9 26.58 5.26 -53.10
CA LEU A 9 27.91 5.15 -52.50
C LEU A 9 27.76 4.53 -51.11
N ALA A 10 28.05 3.23 -51.06
CA ALA A 10 28.25 2.50 -49.83
C ALA A 10 29.61 2.92 -49.25
N ALA A 11 29.59 3.60 -48.11
CA ALA A 11 30.78 3.79 -47.28
C ALA A 11 30.57 3.01 -45.98
N MET A 12 31.25 1.86 -45.90
CA MET A 12 31.43 1.10 -44.66
C MET A 12 32.12 1.99 -43.62
N PHE A 13 31.42 2.30 -42.54
CA PHE A 13 32.05 2.73 -41.29
C PHE A 13 32.11 1.52 -40.36
N GLN A 14 33.17 0.72 -40.51
CA GLN A 14 33.63 -0.17 -39.43
C GLN A 14 34.44 0.68 -38.45
N GLY A 15 33.75 1.26 -37.49
CA GLY A 15 34.35 1.81 -36.27
C GLY A 15 34.17 0.81 -35.14
N LEU A 16 35.05 -0.18 -35.05
CA LEU A 16 35.25 -0.96 -33.81
C LEU A 16 35.81 -0.01 -32.75
N THR A 17 34.92 0.63 -32.01
CA THR A 17 35.24 1.06 -30.64
C THR A 17 34.80 -0.08 -29.74
N ALA A 18 35.76 -0.89 -29.31
CA ALA A 18 35.56 -1.78 -28.18
C ALA A 18 35.45 -0.89 -26.92
N GLY A 19 34.28 -0.27 -26.76
CA GLY A 19 33.87 0.26 -25.47
C GLY A 19 33.78 -0.92 -24.53
N THR A 20 34.44 -0.84 -23.38
CA THR A 20 34.14 -1.67 -22.23
C THR A 20 32.62 -1.70 -22.06
N ALA A 21 31.98 -2.82 -22.37
CA ALA A 21 30.57 -3.03 -22.05
C ALA A 21 30.49 -2.99 -20.53
N TRP A 22 30.01 -1.86 -20.00
CA TRP A 22 29.55 -1.83 -18.62
C TRP A 22 28.39 -2.81 -18.58
N ALA A 23 28.50 -3.85 -17.76
CA ALA A 23 27.42 -4.77 -17.47
C ALA A 23 26.23 -3.96 -16.96
N ALA A 24 25.29 -3.66 -17.85
CA ALA A 24 24.13 -2.83 -17.61
C ALA A 24 22.89 -3.73 -17.72
N ASP A 25 21.99 -3.57 -16.77
CA ASP A 25 20.64 -4.10 -16.90
C ASP A 25 19.96 -3.46 -18.12
N THR A 26 19.17 -4.26 -18.82
CA THR A 26 18.46 -3.85 -20.03
C THR A 26 16.96 -4.00 -19.82
N VAL A 27 16.22 -2.92 -20.07
CA VAL A 27 14.76 -2.90 -20.05
C VAL A 27 14.26 -2.62 -21.45
N GLU A 28 13.72 -3.65 -22.11
CA GLU A 28 13.10 -3.52 -23.43
C GLU A 28 11.64 -3.12 -23.27
N LEU A 29 11.21 -2.14 -24.04
CA LEU A 29 9.85 -1.62 -24.04
C LEU A 29 9.04 -2.18 -25.22
N LYS A 30 7.72 -2.20 -25.06
CA LYS A 30 6.77 -2.65 -26.09
C LYS A 30 6.77 -1.75 -27.34
N ASP A 31 7.26 -0.52 -27.23
CA ASP A 31 7.44 0.40 -28.37
C ASP A 31 8.77 0.19 -29.12
N GLY A 32 9.59 -0.78 -28.69
CA GLY A 32 10.89 -1.10 -29.26
C GLY A 32 12.05 -0.28 -28.71
N ARG A 33 11.82 0.67 -27.79
CA ARG A 33 12.90 1.33 -27.07
C ARG A 33 13.60 0.37 -26.11
N VAL A 34 14.90 0.54 -25.97
CA VAL A 34 15.73 -0.21 -25.03
C VAL A 34 16.36 0.79 -24.06
N VAL A 35 16.14 0.58 -22.77
CA VAL A 35 16.73 1.39 -21.69
C VAL A 35 17.85 0.59 -21.04
N GLU A 36 19.08 1.07 -21.19
CA GLU A 36 20.28 0.46 -20.63
C GLU A 36 20.77 1.25 -19.41
N GLY A 37 20.99 0.56 -18.29
CA GLY A 37 21.52 1.18 -17.06
C GLY A 37 21.54 0.21 -15.89
N THR A 38 21.59 0.69 -14.65
CA THR A 38 21.46 -0.16 -13.45
C THR A 38 20.06 -0.03 -12.88
N ILE A 39 19.33 -1.13 -12.70
CA ILE A 39 18.03 -1.10 -12.02
C ILE A 39 18.29 -0.83 -10.54
N VAL A 40 17.98 0.40 -10.10
CA VAL A 40 18.20 0.85 -8.72
C VAL A 40 16.98 0.62 -7.83
N ARG A 41 15.80 0.46 -8.43
CA ARG A 41 14.56 0.14 -7.73
C ARG A 41 13.63 -0.65 -8.63
N GLU A 42 13.03 -1.68 -8.05
CA GLU A 42 12.05 -2.51 -8.74
C GLU A 42 10.81 -2.62 -7.85
N GLU A 43 9.67 -2.19 -8.37
CA GLU A 43 8.37 -2.29 -7.72
C GLU A 43 7.40 -3.11 -8.59
N ALA A 44 6.21 -3.41 -8.08
CA ALA A 44 5.19 -4.11 -8.86
C ALA A 44 4.75 -3.31 -10.10
N ALA A 45 4.63 -1.98 -9.99
CA ALA A 45 4.09 -1.13 -11.06
C ALA A 45 5.13 -0.54 -12.02
N PHE A 46 6.40 -0.38 -11.60
CA PHE A 46 7.46 0.21 -12.42
C PHE A 46 8.86 -0.26 -11.98
N VAL A 47 9.85 0.05 -12.81
CA VAL A 47 11.29 -0.07 -12.49
C VAL A 47 11.96 1.30 -12.67
N ILE A 48 12.96 1.59 -11.84
CA ILE A 48 13.81 2.78 -11.99
C ILE A 48 15.19 2.33 -12.45
N VAL A 49 15.60 2.80 -13.62
CA VAL A 49 16.89 2.51 -14.23
C VAL A 49 17.77 3.74 -14.11
N ARG A 50 18.92 3.61 -13.46
CA ARG A 50 19.96 4.63 -13.46
C ARG A 50 20.81 4.47 -14.73
N LEU A 51 20.70 5.44 -15.63
CA LEU A 51 21.42 5.50 -16.89
C LEU A 51 22.91 5.78 -16.67
N ALA A 52 23.72 5.55 -17.69
CA ALA A 52 25.18 5.79 -17.66
C ALA A 52 25.56 7.25 -17.36
N ASP A 53 24.68 8.22 -17.68
CA ASP A 53 24.87 9.65 -17.36
C ASP A 53 24.48 10.02 -15.92
N GLY A 54 24.09 9.03 -15.11
CA GLY A 54 23.67 9.19 -13.72
C GLY A 54 22.22 9.61 -13.55
N LYS A 55 21.47 9.87 -14.62
CA LYS A 55 20.03 10.16 -14.53
C LYS A 55 19.24 8.89 -14.23
N GLU A 56 18.10 9.07 -13.59
CA GLU A 56 17.17 7.98 -13.32
C GLU A 56 15.98 8.08 -14.29
N GLU A 57 15.72 7.00 -15.01
CA GLU A 57 14.57 6.85 -15.90
C GLU A 57 13.58 5.86 -15.27
N ILE A 58 12.31 6.26 -15.18
CA ILE A 58 11.24 5.40 -14.70
C ILE A 58 10.56 4.74 -15.88
N VAL A 59 10.47 3.41 -15.80
CA VAL A 59 9.81 2.60 -16.81
C VAL A 59 8.64 1.88 -16.16
N LEU A 60 7.42 2.19 -16.62
CA LEU A 60 6.21 1.49 -16.17
C LEU A 60 6.24 0.03 -16.62
N ARG A 61 5.95 -0.91 -15.72
CA ARG A 61 5.95 -2.35 -16.04
C ARG A 61 4.98 -2.72 -17.16
N ALA A 62 3.86 -2.01 -17.25
CA ALA A 62 2.89 -2.20 -18.32
C ALA A 62 3.50 -2.00 -19.73
N ASN A 63 4.57 -1.20 -19.82
CA ASN A 63 5.27 -0.89 -21.08
C ASN A 63 6.50 -1.77 -21.32
N ILE A 64 6.89 -2.62 -20.37
CA ILE A 64 8.06 -3.50 -20.49
C ILE A 64 7.67 -4.75 -21.30
N SER A 65 8.47 -5.09 -22.30
CA SER A 65 8.39 -6.35 -23.04
C SER A 65 9.31 -7.40 -22.45
N SER A 66 10.54 -7.03 -22.09
CA SER A 66 11.51 -7.91 -21.45
C SER A 66 12.42 -7.13 -20.49
N LEU A 67 12.93 -7.81 -19.46
CA LEU A 67 13.86 -7.24 -18.49
C LEU A 67 14.99 -8.23 -18.27
N THR A 68 16.21 -7.80 -18.58
CA THR A 68 17.44 -8.59 -18.41
C THR A 68 18.29 -7.93 -17.35
N LYS A 69 18.52 -8.64 -16.24
CA LYS A 69 19.45 -8.20 -15.20
C LYS A 69 20.82 -8.83 -15.41
N ASP A 70 21.86 -8.03 -15.44
CA ASP A 70 23.21 -8.57 -15.44
C ASP A 70 23.67 -8.84 -14.00
N LYS A 71 24.21 -10.03 -13.75
CA LYS A 71 24.40 -10.60 -12.39
C LYS A 71 25.55 -9.97 -11.58
N ALA A 72 25.94 -8.72 -11.87
CA ALA A 72 27.11 -8.09 -11.29
C ALA A 72 26.85 -7.18 -10.07
N THR A 73 25.60 -6.85 -9.72
CA THR A 73 25.30 -6.04 -8.53
C THR A 73 24.49 -6.83 -7.49
N GLY A 74 25.23 -7.48 -6.58
CA GLY A 74 24.65 -8.16 -5.43
C GLY A 74 24.06 -7.18 -4.43
N GLN A 75 22.74 -7.22 -4.25
CA GLN A 75 22.10 -6.83 -3.00
C GLN A 75 22.02 -8.10 -2.11
N PRO A 76 22.39 -8.05 -0.81
CA PRO A 76 22.35 -9.24 0.02
C PRO A 76 20.91 -9.70 0.20
N ALA A 77 20.63 -10.96 -0.14
CA ALA A 77 19.36 -11.60 0.10
C ALA A 77 19.03 -11.56 1.61
N PRO A 78 17.76 -11.36 2.02
CA PRO A 78 17.36 -11.50 3.41
C PRO A 78 17.65 -12.94 3.86
N ALA A 79 18.36 -13.06 4.98
CA ALA A 79 18.81 -14.34 5.53
C ALA A 79 17.64 -15.29 5.78
N LYS A 80 17.62 -16.39 5.03
CA LYS A 80 16.71 -17.52 5.28
C LYS A 80 17.20 -18.27 6.53
N PRO A 81 16.32 -18.64 7.49
CA PRO A 81 16.73 -19.36 8.69
C PRO A 81 17.36 -20.71 8.34
N ALA A 82 18.50 -21.00 8.95
CA ALA A 82 19.24 -22.24 8.78
C ALA A 82 18.45 -23.43 9.36
N THR A 83 18.04 -24.36 8.50
CA THR A 83 17.76 -25.75 8.88
C THR A 83 19.04 -26.56 8.87
N ALA A 84 19.32 -27.22 9.99
CA ALA A 84 20.32 -28.28 10.13
C ALA A 84 19.61 -29.59 10.55
N PRO A 85 20.27 -30.75 10.56
CA PRO A 85 20.48 -31.60 9.38
C PRO A 85 19.83 -32.98 9.51
N THR A 86 19.61 -33.63 8.35
CA THR A 86 19.07 -34.98 8.18
C THR A 86 20.03 -36.08 8.62
N GLN A 87 19.49 -37.18 9.17
CA GLN A 87 20.12 -38.50 9.29
C GLN A 87 19.07 -39.62 9.04
N PRO A 88 19.45 -40.89 8.75
CA PRO A 88 19.29 -41.48 7.41
C PRO A 88 18.23 -42.58 7.26
N GLN A 89 17.97 -42.89 5.99
CA GLN A 89 17.10 -43.91 5.38
C GLN A 89 17.03 -45.28 6.07
N LYS A 90 15.84 -45.91 5.96
CA LYS A 90 15.72 -47.36 5.70
C LYS A 90 14.67 -47.63 4.61
N ALA A 91 15.08 -48.51 3.70
CA ALA A 91 14.38 -48.95 2.50
C ALA A 91 13.27 -49.96 2.79
N GLN A 92 12.23 -50.01 1.96
CA GLN A 92 11.50 -51.24 1.62
C GLN A 92 10.67 -51.08 0.34
N THR A 93 11.23 -51.63 -0.75
CA THR A 93 10.64 -52.46 -1.81
C THR A 93 9.20 -52.21 -2.31
N SER A 94 9.10 -51.87 -3.60
CA SER A 94 7.96 -52.12 -4.49
C SER A 94 7.80 -53.63 -4.81
N PRO A 95 6.63 -54.06 -5.30
CA PRO A 95 6.58 -54.47 -6.71
C PRO A 95 5.35 -53.96 -7.49
N THR A 96 5.49 -54.04 -8.81
CA THR A 96 4.75 -53.40 -9.92
C THR A 96 3.51 -54.24 -10.39
N PRO A 97 2.84 -53.91 -11.53
CA PRO A 97 1.49 -53.32 -11.68
C PRO A 97 0.43 -54.34 -12.20
N PRO A 98 -0.79 -53.93 -12.65
CA PRO A 98 -0.93 -53.65 -14.10
C PRO A 98 -2.02 -52.64 -14.54
N THR A 99 -1.80 -52.13 -15.77
CA THR A 99 -2.74 -51.81 -16.86
C THR A 99 -3.75 -50.65 -16.76
N SER A 100 -3.47 -49.62 -17.58
CA SER A 100 -4.43 -48.70 -18.20
C SER A 100 -5.38 -49.43 -19.19
N PRO A 101 -6.50 -48.80 -19.58
CA PRO A 101 -6.47 -48.02 -20.82
C PRO A 101 -7.29 -46.72 -20.80
N THR A 102 -6.83 -45.74 -21.59
CA THR A 102 -7.54 -44.53 -22.05
C THR A 102 -7.83 -44.68 -23.56
N PRO A 103 -8.54 -43.79 -24.29
CA PRO A 103 -9.67 -42.88 -24.03
C PRO A 103 -10.82 -43.11 -25.07
N PRO A 104 -11.79 -42.18 -25.27
CA PRO A 104 -11.55 -41.20 -26.35
C PRO A 104 -11.96 -39.76 -26.00
N ALA A 105 -11.29 -38.84 -26.69
CA ALA A 105 -11.49 -37.40 -26.69
C ALA A 105 -12.72 -36.97 -27.52
N SER A 106 -13.29 -35.79 -27.21
CA SER A 106 -13.56 -34.74 -28.21
C SER A 106 -14.18 -33.48 -27.58
N ALA A 107 -13.58 -32.33 -27.93
CA ALA A 107 -14.14 -31.00 -28.19
C ALA A 107 -15.02 -30.29 -27.14
N ALA A 108 -14.56 -29.13 -26.67
CA ALA A 108 -14.88 -27.83 -27.27
C ALA A 108 -14.65 -26.68 -26.26
N ALA A 109 -13.96 -25.65 -26.72
CA ALA A 109 -13.77 -24.38 -26.04
C ALA A 109 -15.08 -23.57 -25.97
N ALA A 110 -15.36 -22.90 -24.85
CA ALA A 110 -16.01 -21.57 -24.80
C ALA A 110 -16.27 -21.08 -23.37
N LYS A 111 -15.69 -19.90 -23.09
CA LYS A 111 -16.24 -18.77 -22.30
C LYS A 111 -16.25 -18.87 -20.76
N ASP A 112 -15.19 -18.31 -20.19
CA ASP A 112 -15.18 -17.71 -18.85
C ASP A 112 -16.22 -16.58 -18.75
N GLN A 113 -17.12 -16.70 -17.78
CA GLN A 113 -17.92 -15.60 -17.24
C GLN A 113 -17.23 -15.09 -15.97
N PRO A 114 -16.96 -13.78 -15.81
CA PRO A 114 -16.56 -13.22 -14.53
C PRO A 114 -17.83 -12.94 -13.71
N GLY A 115 -18.10 -13.76 -12.70
CA GLY A 115 -19.26 -13.52 -11.84
C GLY A 115 -19.63 -14.69 -10.95
N LYS A 116 -18.83 -14.91 -9.90
CA LYS A 116 -19.13 -15.56 -8.60
C LYS A 116 -17.85 -16.18 -8.09
N ASP A 117 -16.95 -15.36 -7.56
CA ASP A 117 -16.04 -15.86 -6.54
C ASP A 117 -16.91 -16.35 -5.39
N ALA A 118 -16.82 -17.65 -5.09
CA ALA A 118 -17.62 -18.30 -4.07
C ALA A 118 -17.37 -17.60 -2.73
N LYS A 119 -18.33 -16.75 -2.29
CA LYS A 119 -18.42 -16.27 -0.91
C LYS A 119 -18.18 -17.48 0.00
N ARG A 120 -17.15 -17.43 0.83
CA ARG A 120 -16.77 -18.54 1.71
C ARG A 120 -18.02 -19.01 2.46
N SER A 121 -18.42 -20.26 2.23
CA SER A 121 -19.61 -20.86 2.82
C SER A 121 -19.49 -20.82 4.34
N LEU A 122 -20.33 -20.02 4.98
CA LEU A 122 -20.40 -19.90 6.44
C LEU A 122 -21.11 -21.15 6.97
N SER A 123 -20.43 -21.91 7.84
CA SER A 123 -20.93 -23.15 8.45
C SER A 123 -22.20 -22.91 9.28
N GLY A 124 -22.97 -23.96 9.61
CA GLY A 124 -24.21 -23.91 10.41
C GLY A 124 -24.08 -23.48 11.89
N ARG A 125 -23.14 -22.59 12.20
CA ARG A 125 -23.02 -21.81 13.44
C ARG A 125 -23.14 -20.31 13.10
N ALA A 126 -23.46 -19.47 14.08
CA ALA A 126 -23.46 -18.02 13.89
C ALA A 126 -22.12 -17.53 13.32
N THR A 127 -22.20 -16.58 12.39
CA THR A 127 -21.01 -15.97 11.75
C THR A 127 -20.30 -15.08 12.76
N ARG A 128 -18.99 -15.27 12.94
CA ARG A 128 -18.20 -14.46 13.88
C ARG A 128 -17.65 -13.23 13.19
N VAL A 129 -18.10 -12.06 13.62
CA VAL A 129 -17.83 -10.79 12.96
C VAL A 129 -17.03 -9.87 13.86
N ALA A 130 -15.89 -9.40 13.37
CA ALA A 130 -15.11 -8.34 14.00
C ALA A 130 -15.25 -7.03 13.22
N VAL A 131 -15.29 -5.91 13.94
CA VAL A 131 -15.28 -4.56 13.34
C VAL A 131 -14.00 -3.87 13.74
N LEU A 132 -13.14 -3.54 12.77
CA LEU A 132 -11.92 -2.77 12.99
C LEU A 132 -12.10 -1.35 12.45
N ASN A 133 -11.84 -0.36 13.30
CA ASN A 133 -11.88 1.04 12.92
C ASN A 133 -10.66 1.42 12.05
N PHE A 134 -10.90 1.83 10.81
CA PHE A 134 -9.95 2.51 9.95
C PHE A 134 -10.22 4.01 10.07
N GLY A 135 -9.68 4.58 11.14
CA GLY A 135 -9.96 5.94 11.59
C GLY A 135 -11.03 5.98 12.67
N PRO A 136 -11.05 7.04 13.50
CA PRO A 136 -11.90 7.14 14.66
C PRO A 136 -13.37 7.17 14.25
N PRO A 137 -14.26 6.44 14.93
CA PRO A 137 -15.67 6.46 14.60
C PRO A 137 -16.33 7.79 14.92
N GLY A 138 -17.40 8.15 14.20
CA GLY A 138 -18.05 9.46 14.31
C GLY A 138 -18.47 9.83 15.75
N HIS A 139 -18.85 8.85 16.57
CA HIS A 139 -19.22 9.07 17.97
C HIS A 139 -18.03 9.49 18.87
N TRP A 140 -16.78 9.42 18.40
CA TRP A 140 -15.61 10.00 19.07
C TRP A 140 -15.49 11.50 18.86
N GLN A 141 -16.32 12.10 17.99
CA GLN A 141 -16.48 13.55 17.83
C GLN A 141 -15.16 14.30 17.60
N GLY A 142 -14.24 13.71 16.83
CA GLY A 142 -12.93 14.31 16.52
C GLY A 142 -11.94 14.36 17.69
N ALA A 143 -12.19 13.64 18.79
CA ALA A 143 -11.27 13.60 19.93
C ALA A 143 -9.88 13.02 19.58
N VAL A 144 -9.82 12.17 18.56
CA VAL A 144 -8.62 11.51 18.03
C VAL A 144 -8.51 11.88 16.55
N GLY A 145 -7.30 12.16 16.07
CA GLY A 145 -7.04 12.36 14.65
C GLY A 145 -7.27 11.10 13.81
N ASP A 146 -7.50 11.28 12.52
CA ASP A 146 -7.86 10.24 11.55
C ASP A 146 -6.76 9.98 10.51
N THR A 147 -5.58 10.58 10.69
CA THR A 147 -4.50 10.54 9.70
C THR A 147 -3.96 9.13 9.44
N VAL A 148 -4.08 8.67 8.19
CA VAL A 148 -3.40 7.48 7.68
C VAL A 148 -1.89 7.65 7.79
N GLY A 149 -1.21 6.68 8.40
CA GLY A 149 0.21 6.73 8.75
C GLY A 149 0.51 7.21 10.16
N VAL A 150 -0.43 7.85 10.84
CA VAL A 150 -0.27 8.26 12.24
C VAL A 150 -1.15 7.42 13.14
N THR A 151 -2.48 7.59 13.05
CA THR A 151 -3.45 6.86 13.87
C THR A 151 -3.87 5.55 13.21
N ILE A 152 -3.81 5.50 11.89
CA ILE A 152 -4.10 4.28 11.11
C ILE A 152 -2.78 3.77 10.51
N SER A 153 -2.36 2.54 10.83
CA SER A 153 -1.08 2.01 10.33
C SER A 153 -1.15 0.54 9.94
N SER A 154 -0.36 0.17 8.93
CA SER A 154 -0.16 -1.22 8.51
C SER A 154 0.38 -2.10 9.64
N GLN A 155 1.23 -1.55 10.52
CA GLN A 155 1.76 -2.30 11.67
C GLN A 155 0.64 -2.69 12.66
N ALA A 156 -0.28 -1.77 12.97
CA ALA A 156 -1.38 -2.06 13.88
C ALA A 156 -2.35 -3.10 13.27
N PHE A 157 -2.77 -2.91 12.02
CA PHE A 157 -3.58 -3.89 11.31
C PHE A 157 -2.86 -5.24 11.17
N GLY A 158 -1.55 -5.24 10.95
CA GLY A 158 -0.75 -6.45 10.86
C GLY A 158 -0.67 -7.25 12.17
N LYS A 159 -0.70 -6.58 13.32
CA LYS A 159 -0.74 -7.21 14.66
C LYS A 159 -2.14 -7.71 15.03
N ALA A 160 -3.18 -6.97 14.62
CA ALA A 160 -4.56 -7.35 14.90
C ALA A 160 -4.95 -8.72 14.32
N ILE A 161 -4.28 -9.18 13.24
CA ILE A 161 -4.53 -10.50 12.64
C ILE A 161 -4.43 -11.64 13.66
N GLU A 162 -3.41 -11.63 14.52
CA GLU A 162 -3.21 -12.70 15.52
C GLU A 162 -4.37 -12.75 16.53
N LEU A 163 -4.86 -11.59 16.94
CA LEU A 163 -5.99 -11.45 17.87
C LEU A 163 -7.31 -11.90 17.22
N LEU A 164 -7.49 -11.62 15.93
CA LEU A 164 -8.65 -12.08 15.15
C LEU A 164 -8.63 -13.60 14.95
N GLU A 165 -7.46 -14.19 14.68
CA GLU A 165 -7.29 -15.64 14.55
C GLU A 165 -7.55 -16.37 15.88
N GLN A 166 -7.02 -15.84 16.99
CA GLN A 166 -7.26 -16.39 18.32
C GLN A 166 -8.76 -16.45 18.68
N ASP A 167 -9.54 -15.48 18.20
CA ASP A 167 -10.98 -15.43 18.44
C ASP A 167 -11.84 -16.06 17.33
N ASN A 168 -11.20 -16.79 16.40
CA ASN A 168 -11.85 -17.52 15.30
C ASN A 168 -12.81 -16.65 14.48
N VAL A 169 -12.40 -15.43 14.13
CA VAL A 169 -13.20 -14.50 13.33
C VAL A 169 -13.39 -15.03 11.91
N ASP A 170 -14.61 -14.96 11.39
CA ASP A 170 -14.94 -15.35 10.01
C ASP A 170 -14.94 -14.14 9.07
N VAL A 171 -15.48 -13.02 9.54
CA VAL A 171 -15.66 -11.78 8.78
C VAL A 171 -14.98 -10.63 9.51
N VAL A 172 -14.14 -9.89 8.79
CA VAL A 172 -13.56 -8.63 9.27
C VAL A 172 -14.19 -7.48 8.49
N VAL A 173 -14.95 -6.65 9.21
CA VAL A 173 -15.46 -5.38 8.72
C VAL A 173 -14.44 -4.29 9.04
N VAL A 174 -13.87 -3.67 8.02
CA VAL A 174 -13.03 -2.49 8.11
C VAL A 174 -13.93 -1.27 7.97
N ARG A 175 -14.26 -0.62 9.09
CA ARG A 175 -15.12 0.57 9.14
C ARG A 175 -14.27 1.82 8.86
N ILE A 176 -14.50 2.49 7.74
CA ILE A 176 -13.61 3.55 7.24
C ILE A 176 -14.20 4.93 7.52
N ASN A 177 -13.45 5.74 8.26
CA ASN A 177 -13.74 7.15 8.51
C ASN A 177 -12.44 7.95 8.63
N SER A 178 -11.97 8.49 7.51
CA SER A 178 -10.72 9.24 7.47
C SER A 178 -10.60 10.17 6.26
N GLY A 179 -10.02 11.35 6.48
CA GLY A 179 -9.65 12.33 5.46
C GLY A 179 -8.42 11.96 4.61
N GLY A 180 -7.59 11.02 5.06
CA GLY A 180 -6.39 10.57 4.32
C GLY A 180 -5.12 10.64 5.15
N GLY A 181 -3.95 10.74 4.49
CA GLY A 181 -2.67 10.78 5.19
C GLY A 181 -1.47 10.40 4.32
N LEU A 182 -0.48 9.77 4.93
CA LEU A 182 0.83 9.54 4.34
C LEU A 182 0.78 8.46 3.25
N SER A 183 1.19 8.81 2.02
CA SER A 183 1.22 7.88 0.89
C SER A 183 2.13 6.66 1.11
N LEU A 184 3.15 6.79 1.97
CA LEU A 184 4.05 5.70 2.34
C LEU A 184 3.33 4.51 3.02
N GLU A 185 2.15 4.73 3.61
CA GLU A 185 1.37 3.65 4.22
C GLU A 185 0.42 2.96 3.24
N MET A 186 0.13 3.56 2.09
CA MET A 186 -0.91 3.06 1.20
C MET A 186 -0.60 1.64 0.73
N GLU A 187 0.56 1.42 0.12
CA GLU A 187 0.97 0.10 -0.38
C GLU A 187 1.11 -0.91 0.76
N ARG A 188 1.67 -0.49 1.91
CA ARG A 188 1.81 -1.37 3.10
C ARG A 188 0.46 -1.85 3.63
N LEU A 189 -0.54 -0.97 3.69
CA LEU A 189 -1.90 -1.33 4.10
C LEU A 189 -2.58 -2.20 3.04
N GLN A 190 -2.40 -1.90 1.76
CA GLN A 190 -2.88 -2.75 0.66
C GLN A 190 -2.31 -4.15 0.76
N ASP A 191 -1.02 -4.31 1.03
CA ASP A 191 -0.40 -5.64 1.17
C ASP A 191 -0.90 -6.37 2.41
N VAL A 192 -1.05 -5.68 3.54
CA VAL A 192 -1.68 -6.27 4.73
C VAL A 192 -3.09 -6.78 4.39
N PHE A 193 -3.92 -5.97 3.75
CA PHE A 193 -5.28 -6.37 3.42
C PHE A 193 -5.33 -7.49 2.39
N HIS A 194 -4.55 -7.38 1.32
CA HIS A 194 -4.60 -8.31 0.20
C HIS A 194 -3.91 -9.64 0.49
N GLU A 195 -2.70 -9.60 1.05
CA GLU A 195 -1.85 -10.78 1.22
C GLU A 195 -2.06 -11.47 2.56
N ARG A 196 -2.56 -10.75 3.58
CA ARG A 196 -2.66 -11.30 4.94
C ARG A 196 -4.09 -11.41 5.45
N TYR A 197 -4.97 -10.45 5.17
CA TYR A 197 -6.37 -10.53 5.61
C TYR A 197 -7.24 -11.38 4.68
N LYS A 198 -7.29 -11.10 3.37
CA LYS A 198 -8.15 -11.82 2.42
C LYS A 198 -7.98 -13.35 2.44
N PRO A 199 -6.77 -13.92 2.59
CA PRO A 199 -6.62 -15.38 2.66
C PRO A 199 -7.21 -16.00 3.93
N LYS A 200 -7.42 -15.21 4.99
CA LYS A 200 -7.82 -15.69 6.32
C LYS A 200 -9.29 -15.41 6.63
N PHE A 201 -9.79 -14.26 6.20
CA PHE A 201 -11.12 -13.73 6.56
C PHE A 201 -11.89 -13.32 5.31
N ARG A 202 -13.23 -13.33 5.37
CA ARG A 202 -14.02 -12.51 4.46
C ARG A 202 -13.84 -11.06 4.89
N THR A 203 -13.32 -10.22 4.01
CA THR A 203 -13.03 -8.82 4.31
C THR A 203 -14.05 -7.90 3.67
N VAL A 204 -14.51 -6.92 4.44
CA VAL A 204 -15.56 -5.98 4.02
C VAL A 204 -15.13 -4.57 4.37
N ALA A 205 -15.15 -3.67 3.39
CA ALA A 205 -15.04 -2.23 3.63
C ALA A 205 -16.44 -1.66 3.91
N TRP A 206 -16.61 -0.95 5.02
CA TRP A 206 -17.85 -0.25 5.35
C TRP A 206 -17.58 1.24 5.54
N VAL A 207 -18.04 2.05 4.59
CA VAL A 207 -17.53 3.40 4.38
C VAL A 207 -18.47 4.46 4.97
N GLU A 208 -17.98 5.19 5.96
CA GLU A 208 -18.56 6.45 6.44
C GLU A 208 -17.96 7.64 5.66
N SER A 209 -16.64 7.73 5.60
CA SER A 209 -15.92 8.68 4.75
C SER A 209 -14.52 8.15 4.47
N ALA A 210 -14.16 8.06 3.19
CA ALA A 210 -12.88 7.53 2.74
C ALA A 210 -12.27 8.47 1.71
N ILE A 211 -11.49 9.44 2.17
CA ILE A 211 -10.85 10.44 1.30
C ILE A 211 -9.34 10.17 1.20
N SER A 212 -8.78 10.46 0.03
CA SER A 212 -7.33 10.39 -0.20
C SER A 212 -6.74 9.01 0.14
N ALA A 213 -5.69 8.96 0.96
CA ALA A 213 -5.07 7.69 1.37
C ALA A 213 -6.07 6.70 2.01
N ALA A 214 -7.18 7.17 2.58
CA ALA A 214 -8.23 6.30 3.13
C ALA A 214 -9.16 5.71 2.05
N ALA A 215 -9.27 6.33 0.88
CA ALA A 215 -9.88 5.70 -0.30
C ALA A 215 -8.95 4.63 -0.88
N MET A 216 -7.64 4.93 -0.93
CA MET A 216 -6.66 4.14 -1.65
C MET A 216 -6.14 2.93 -0.86
N ALA A 217 -5.95 3.03 0.45
CA ALA A 217 -5.38 1.95 1.26
C ALA A 217 -6.27 0.69 1.34
N PRO A 218 -7.57 0.77 1.64
CA PRO A 218 -8.46 -0.40 1.62
C PRO A 218 -8.93 -0.79 0.22
N TRP A 219 -8.46 -0.11 -0.85
CA TRP A 219 -8.95 -0.31 -2.22
C TRP A 219 -8.83 -1.75 -2.73
N VAL A 220 -7.88 -2.53 -2.23
CA VAL A 220 -7.67 -3.94 -2.62
C VAL A 220 -8.72 -4.92 -2.05
N LEU A 221 -9.58 -4.46 -1.13
CA LEU A 221 -10.73 -5.21 -0.66
C LEU A 221 -11.76 -5.31 -1.79
N GLU A 222 -12.50 -6.41 -1.90
CA GLU A 222 -13.44 -6.63 -3.02
C GLU A 222 -14.88 -6.24 -2.66
N GLU A 223 -15.25 -6.36 -1.38
CA GLU A 223 -16.60 -6.05 -0.90
C GLU A 223 -16.64 -4.68 -0.21
N PHE A 224 -17.44 -3.76 -0.74
CA PHE A 224 -17.66 -2.40 -0.23
C PHE A 224 -19.15 -2.17 0.02
N TYR A 225 -19.47 -1.69 1.23
CA TYR A 225 -20.78 -1.18 1.60
C TYR A 225 -20.64 0.27 2.05
N MET A 226 -21.62 1.09 1.73
CA MET A 226 -21.61 2.51 2.11
C MET A 226 -22.55 2.74 3.30
N MET A 227 -22.21 3.66 4.19
CA MET A 227 -23.21 4.27 5.07
C MET A 227 -24.12 5.20 4.24
N PRO A 228 -25.33 5.58 4.73
CA PRO A 228 -26.27 6.40 3.96
C PRO A 228 -25.69 7.70 3.40
N ASN A 229 -24.83 8.36 4.18
CA ASN A 229 -24.13 9.59 3.77
C ASN A 229 -22.66 9.33 3.39
N GLY A 230 -22.33 8.06 3.12
CA GLY A 230 -20.99 7.60 2.83
C GLY A 230 -20.40 8.22 1.57
N ASN A 231 -19.10 8.50 1.60
CA ASN A 231 -18.34 8.99 0.45
C ASN A 231 -16.97 8.31 0.33
N ILE A 232 -16.51 8.12 -0.91
CA ILE A 232 -15.17 7.59 -1.21
C ILE A 232 -14.57 8.22 -2.46
N GLY A 233 -13.32 8.67 -2.40
CA GLY A 233 -12.60 9.24 -3.54
C GLY A 233 -11.67 10.39 -3.15
N ALA A 234 -11.62 11.44 -4.00
CA ALA A 234 -10.76 12.61 -3.82
C ALA A 234 -9.33 12.23 -3.40
N ALA A 235 -8.70 11.44 -4.26
CA ALA A 235 -7.41 10.78 -4.08
C ALA A 235 -6.25 11.44 -4.82
N THR A 236 -6.34 12.75 -5.05
CA THR A 236 -5.24 13.53 -5.62
C THR A 236 -4.02 13.50 -4.69
N GLN A 237 -2.87 13.15 -5.27
CA GLN A 237 -1.59 13.17 -4.57
C GLN A 237 -1.07 14.61 -4.47
N PHE A 238 -0.76 15.03 -3.25
CA PHE A 238 -0.10 16.30 -2.97
C PHE A 238 1.31 16.07 -2.42
N ARG A 239 2.18 17.05 -2.65
CA ARG A 239 3.52 17.21 -2.07
C ARG A 239 3.53 18.46 -1.18
N GLY A 240 4.17 18.36 -0.02
CA GLY A 240 4.44 19.52 0.85
C GLY A 240 3.19 20.34 1.18
N SER A 241 3.24 21.65 0.93
CA SER A 241 2.17 22.61 1.19
C SER A 241 1.04 22.56 0.14
N LEU A 242 0.48 21.37 -0.11
CA LEU A 242 -0.63 21.13 -1.04
C LEU A 242 -0.32 21.40 -2.51
N GLU A 243 0.94 21.21 -2.93
CA GLU A 243 1.28 21.25 -4.35
C GLU A 243 0.94 19.90 -4.99
N SER A 244 0.08 19.86 -6.00
CA SER A 244 -0.27 18.61 -6.67
C SER A 244 0.98 17.98 -7.29
N SER A 245 1.16 16.68 -7.10
CA SER A 245 2.24 15.95 -7.78
C SER A 245 2.06 16.04 -9.30
N THR A 246 3.15 16.27 -10.02
CA THR A 246 3.18 16.35 -11.48
C THR A 246 4.27 15.47 -12.07
N GLY A 247 4.22 15.24 -13.38
CA GLY A 247 5.22 14.48 -14.10
C GLY A 247 5.40 13.06 -13.54
N VAL A 248 6.65 12.66 -13.34
CA VAL A 248 7.01 11.28 -12.99
C VAL A 248 6.39 10.80 -11.66
N GLU A 249 6.31 11.66 -10.65
CA GLU A 249 5.73 11.28 -9.35
C GLU A 249 4.24 10.96 -9.48
N LEU A 250 3.50 11.75 -10.28
CA LEU A 250 2.10 11.50 -10.57
C LEU A 250 1.93 10.18 -11.31
N GLU A 251 2.71 9.94 -12.37
CA GLU A 251 2.66 8.69 -13.14
C GLU A 251 2.93 7.45 -12.30
N MET A 252 3.87 7.53 -11.34
CA MET A 252 4.12 6.43 -10.39
C MET A 252 2.88 6.13 -9.53
N VAL A 253 2.22 7.17 -9.02
CA VAL A 253 1.05 7.01 -8.14
C VAL A 253 -0.16 6.51 -8.92
N LEU A 254 -0.36 6.96 -10.16
CA LEU A 254 -1.36 6.41 -11.07
C LEU A 254 -1.09 4.94 -11.36
N ALA A 255 0.13 4.58 -11.75
CA ALA A 255 0.49 3.20 -12.08
C ALA A 255 0.33 2.23 -10.88
N ARG A 256 0.70 2.66 -9.67
CA ARG A 256 0.49 1.88 -8.44
C ARG A 256 -0.99 1.62 -8.18
N MET A 257 -1.83 2.63 -8.37
CA MET A 257 -3.26 2.50 -8.12
C MET A 257 -4.03 1.77 -9.23
N GLU A 258 -3.53 1.80 -10.47
CA GLU A 258 -3.98 0.88 -11.51
C GLU A 258 -3.71 -0.57 -11.10
N GLU A 259 -2.53 -0.87 -10.57
CA GLU A 259 -2.19 -2.21 -10.10
C GLU A 259 -3.04 -2.62 -8.88
N ALA A 260 -3.24 -1.72 -7.92
CA ALA A 260 -4.15 -1.95 -6.80
C ALA A 260 -5.59 -2.24 -7.28
N SER A 261 -6.05 -1.55 -8.33
CA SER A 261 -7.37 -1.78 -8.93
C SER A 261 -7.46 -3.16 -9.59
N ARG A 262 -6.40 -3.62 -10.28
CA ARG A 262 -6.32 -5.00 -10.81
C ARG A 262 -6.36 -6.03 -9.68
N ARG A 263 -5.59 -5.83 -8.61
CA ARG A 263 -5.63 -6.68 -7.39
C ARG A 263 -7.02 -6.72 -6.74
N ALA A 264 -7.79 -5.64 -6.90
CA ALA A 264 -9.15 -5.51 -6.41
C ALA A 264 -10.22 -6.01 -7.39
N LYS A 265 -9.83 -6.44 -8.60
CA LYS A 265 -10.72 -6.80 -9.71
C LYS A 265 -11.71 -5.68 -10.08
N ARG A 266 -11.25 -4.41 -10.05
CA ARG A 266 -12.02 -3.22 -10.43
C ARG A 266 -11.47 -2.57 -11.69
N ASP A 267 -12.33 -1.88 -12.43
CA ASP A 267 -11.89 -1.06 -13.57
C ASP A 267 -10.97 0.05 -13.07
N THR A 268 -9.78 0.13 -13.65
CA THR A 268 -8.73 1.06 -13.23
C THR A 268 -9.13 2.53 -13.42
N LYS A 269 -10.08 2.82 -14.33
CA LYS A 269 -10.56 4.18 -14.61
C LYS A 269 -11.26 4.82 -13.42
N ILE A 270 -11.90 4.02 -12.56
CA ILE A 270 -12.59 4.56 -11.37
C ILE A 270 -11.58 5.21 -10.44
N MET A 271 -10.51 4.50 -10.08
CA MET A 271 -9.47 5.06 -9.21
C MET A 271 -8.70 6.18 -9.91
N ARG A 272 -8.43 6.06 -11.21
CA ARG A 272 -7.81 7.14 -11.99
C ARG A 272 -8.61 8.44 -11.90
N ALA A 273 -9.93 8.39 -12.10
CA ALA A 273 -10.80 9.56 -11.95
C ALA A 273 -10.86 10.09 -10.50
N MET A 274 -10.58 9.27 -9.50
CA MET A 274 -10.41 9.73 -8.11
C MET A 274 -9.08 10.45 -7.89
N GLN A 275 -8.06 10.28 -8.74
CA GLN A 275 -6.72 10.85 -8.52
C GLN A 275 -6.49 12.15 -9.30
N ILE A 276 -7.11 12.28 -10.49
CA ILE A 276 -6.91 13.39 -11.42
C ILE A 276 -8.24 13.88 -12.00
N GLU A 277 -8.24 15.10 -12.55
CA GLU A 277 -9.42 15.79 -13.09
C GLU A 277 -9.89 15.26 -14.46
N GLU A 278 -9.77 13.96 -14.69
CA GLU A 278 -10.24 13.29 -15.89
C GLU A 278 -11.74 12.95 -15.78
N PRO A 279 -12.53 13.18 -16.84
CA PRO A 279 -13.94 12.80 -16.87
C PRO A 279 -14.07 11.27 -16.83
N LEU A 280 -15.19 10.81 -16.28
CA LEU A 280 -15.55 9.39 -16.25
C LEU A 280 -17.02 9.28 -16.61
N SER A 281 -17.32 8.46 -17.61
CA SER A 281 -18.69 8.07 -17.94
C SER A 281 -18.80 6.55 -18.00
N ALA A 282 -20.02 6.05 -17.92
CA ALA A 282 -20.27 4.62 -17.96
C ALA A 282 -21.56 4.31 -18.70
N THR A 283 -21.58 3.16 -19.38
CA THR A 283 -22.78 2.59 -20.00
C THR A 283 -23.03 1.21 -19.42
N GLN A 284 -24.27 0.94 -19.04
CA GLN A 284 -24.66 -0.36 -18.53
C GLN A 284 -25.12 -1.25 -19.68
N ASP A 285 -24.55 -2.45 -19.76
CA ASP A 285 -25.07 -3.47 -20.67
C ASP A 285 -26.47 -3.92 -20.19
N PRO A 286 -27.53 -3.79 -21.02
CA PRO A 286 -28.88 -4.09 -20.60
C PRO A 286 -29.12 -5.57 -20.30
N ALA A 287 -28.34 -6.48 -20.90
CA ALA A 287 -28.46 -7.93 -20.77
C ALA A 287 -27.69 -8.46 -19.55
N THR A 288 -26.45 -8.02 -19.35
CA THR A 288 -25.60 -8.52 -18.26
C THR A 288 -25.67 -7.68 -16.99
N LYS A 289 -26.15 -6.43 -17.10
CA LYS A 289 -26.09 -5.39 -16.05
C LYS A 289 -24.67 -4.97 -15.66
N SER A 290 -23.65 -5.40 -16.40
CA SER A 290 -22.27 -4.95 -16.18
C SER A 290 -22.06 -3.53 -16.71
N TRP A 291 -21.19 -2.78 -16.04
CA TRP A 291 -20.82 -1.43 -16.44
C TRP A 291 -19.53 -1.42 -17.26
N THR A 292 -19.53 -0.69 -18.37
CA THR A 292 -18.32 -0.34 -19.12
C THR A 292 -17.99 1.12 -18.85
N PHE A 293 -16.76 1.40 -18.44
CA PHE A 293 -16.28 2.74 -18.08
C PHE A 293 -15.41 3.36 -19.18
N PHE A 294 -15.57 4.66 -19.39
CA PHE A 294 -14.85 5.46 -20.40
C PHE A 294 -14.22 6.69 -19.73
N GLN A 295 -12.95 7.00 -20.03
CA GLN A 295 -12.27 8.24 -19.59
C GLN A 295 -12.65 9.43 -20.48
N ASP A 296 -13.94 9.60 -20.69
CA ASP A 296 -14.55 10.68 -21.46
C ASP A 296 -16.02 10.83 -21.04
N LEU A 297 -16.81 11.60 -21.79
CA LEU A 297 -18.23 11.84 -21.52
C LEU A 297 -19.14 11.13 -22.54
N THR A 298 -18.67 10.06 -23.18
CA THR A 298 -19.42 9.35 -24.24
C THR A 298 -20.40 8.30 -23.71
N GLY A 299 -20.22 7.85 -22.46
CA GLY A 299 -21.14 6.93 -21.79
C GLY A 299 -22.48 7.57 -21.43
N GLU A 300 -23.49 6.72 -21.20
CA GLU A 300 -24.87 7.16 -20.90
C GLU A 300 -25.00 7.83 -19.53
N LEU A 301 -24.23 7.38 -18.55
CA LEU A 301 -24.15 7.96 -17.21
C LEU A 301 -22.83 8.73 -17.06
N ILE A 302 -22.93 10.02 -16.74
CA ILE A 302 -21.77 10.81 -16.33
C ILE A 302 -21.47 10.53 -14.86
N VAL A 303 -20.33 9.90 -14.60
CA VAL A 303 -19.88 9.51 -13.25
C VAL A 303 -18.99 10.60 -12.65
N ASN A 304 -18.12 11.22 -13.45
CA ASN A 304 -17.26 12.35 -13.08
C ASN A 304 -17.22 13.36 -14.23
N ARG A 305 -17.34 14.66 -13.94
CA ARG A 305 -17.23 15.69 -14.99
C ARG A 305 -15.78 16.03 -15.27
N GLN A 306 -15.54 16.64 -16.43
CA GLN A 306 -14.24 17.23 -16.76
C GLN A 306 -13.89 18.33 -15.73
N GLY A 307 -12.66 18.33 -15.21
CA GLY A 307 -12.22 19.34 -14.24
C GLY A 307 -12.63 19.03 -12.79
N GLU A 308 -13.27 17.89 -12.54
CA GLU A 308 -13.63 17.42 -11.20
C GLU A 308 -12.79 16.18 -10.84
N VAL A 309 -12.50 16.02 -9.55
CA VAL A 309 -11.92 14.77 -9.02
C VAL A 309 -13.04 13.94 -8.42
N LEU A 310 -13.16 12.69 -8.85
CA LEU A 310 -14.27 11.83 -8.48
C LEU A 310 -14.33 11.60 -6.97
N THR A 311 -15.51 11.85 -6.40
CA THR A 311 -15.93 11.37 -5.08
C THR A 311 -17.27 10.67 -5.23
N LEU A 312 -17.27 9.35 -5.06
CA LEU A 312 -18.50 8.56 -5.12
C LEU A 312 -19.32 8.78 -3.85
N THR A 313 -20.59 9.12 -4.03
CA THR A 313 -21.60 9.08 -2.96
C THR A 313 -22.20 7.69 -2.85
N ALA A 314 -22.83 7.36 -1.72
CA ALA A 314 -23.50 6.06 -1.55
C ALA A 314 -24.49 5.69 -2.68
N PRO A 315 -25.40 6.60 -3.14
CA PRO A 315 -26.30 6.28 -4.25
C PRO A 315 -25.56 5.99 -5.57
N LEU A 316 -24.57 6.80 -5.93
CA LEU A 316 -23.82 6.62 -7.17
C LEU A 316 -22.97 5.35 -7.13
N ALA A 317 -22.30 5.10 -5.99
CA ALA A 317 -21.53 3.88 -5.74
C ALA A 317 -22.38 2.61 -5.92
N ASN A 318 -23.61 2.61 -5.42
CA ASN A 318 -24.56 1.50 -5.62
C ASN A 318 -25.03 1.42 -7.08
N GLN A 319 -25.36 2.56 -7.71
CA GLN A 319 -25.85 2.61 -9.08
C GLN A 319 -24.86 1.97 -10.07
N ILE A 320 -23.57 2.29 -9.93
CA ILE A 320 -22.51 1.77 -10.81
C ILE A 320 -21.97 0.40 -10.37
N GLY A 321 -22.55 -0.22 -9.33
CA GLY A 321 -22.12 -1.52 -8.82
C GLY A 321 -20.75 -1.52 -8.11
N PHE A 322 -20.22 -0.34 -7.77
CA PHE A 322 -19.01 -0.22 -6.95
C PHE A 322 -19.24 -0.76 -5.53
N SER A 323 -20.37 -0.37 -4.93
CA SER A 323 -20.83 -0.87 -3.63
C SER A 323 -21.94 -1.90 -3.78
N GLN A 324 -21.97 -2.89 -2.88
CA GLN A 324 -22.98 -3.94 -2.85
C GLN A 324 -24.21 -3.58 -2.00
N GLY A 325 -24.23 -2.38 -1.41
CA GLY A 325 -25.41 -1.84 -0.75
C GLY A 325 -25.09 -0.81 0.32
N THR A 326 -26.16 -0.31 0.95
CA THR A 326 -26.09 0.72 1.98
C THR A 326 -26.61 0.20 3.30
N ALA A 327 -25.89 0.49 4.38
CA ALA A 327 -26.24 0.09 5.75
C ALA A 327 -25.80 1.16 6.75
N ALA A 328 -26.72 1.56 7.64
CA ALA A 328 -26.48 2.57 8.67
C ALA A 328 -25.83 2.00 9.94
N ASP A 329 -26.07 0.72 10.22
CA ASP A 329 -25.51 0.01 11.37
C ASP A 329 -25.04 -1.41 11.00
N LEU A 330 -24.47 -2.12 11.98
CA LEU A 330 -23.92 -3.46 11.79
C LEU A 330 -25.02 -4.49 11.43
N ASP A 331 -26.21 -4.36 12.01
CA ASP A 331 -27.31 -5.30 11.76
C ASP A 331 -27.83 -5.16 10.33
N GLU A 332 -28.02 -3.92 9.87
CA GLU A 332 -28.32 -3.62 8.47
C GLU A 332 -27.20 -4.12 7.54
N LEU A 333 -25.93 -3.94 7.91
CA LEU A 333 -24.80 -4.41 7.11
C LEU A 333 -24.84 -5.93 6.96
N MET A 334 -25.03 -6.67 8.06
CA MET A 334 -25.13 -8.13 8.02
C MET A 334 -26.30 -8.59 7.16
N LYS A 335 -27.46 -7.94 7.28
CA LYS A 335 -28.63 -8.23 6.45
C LYS A 335 -28.34 -8.03 4.96
N VAL A 336 -27.76 -6.90 4.56
CA VAL A 336 -27.43 -6.60 3.15
C VAL A 336 -26.34 -7.54 2.63
N MET A 337 -25.40 -7.96 3.49
CA MET A 337 -24.39 -8.96 3.17
C MET A 337 -24.95 -10.38 2.98
N GLY A 338 -26.20 -10.62 3.37
CA GLY A 338 -26.85 -11.93 3.36
C GLY A 338 -26.45 -12.82 4.55
N VAL A 339 -26.00 -12.23 5.65
CA VAL A 339 -25.66 -12.93 6.91
C VAL A 339 -26.89 -12.90 7.81
N THR A 340 -27.49 -14.07 8.05
CA THR A 340 -28.75 -14.20 8.80
C THR A 340 -28.55 -14.31 10.31
N GLU A 341 -27.47 -14.94 10.74
CA GLU A 341 -27.10 -15.12 12.15
C GLU A 341 -25.62 -14.80 12.32
N TYR A 342 -25.34 -13.88 13.25
CA TYR A 342 -23.98 -13.49 13.57
C TYR A 342 -23.80 -13.19 15.06
N GLU A 343 -22.57 -13.30 15.52
CA GLU A 343 -22.14 -12.86 16.83
C GLU A 343 -20.90 -11.97 16.69
N ARG A 344 -20.75 -11.03 17.64
CA ARG A 344 -19.55 -10.19 17.68
C ARG A 344 -18.37 -11.01 18.20
N ALA A 345 -17.25 -10.85 17.51
CA ALA A 345 -15.96 -11.44 17.83
C ALA A 345 -14.86 -10.41 17.59
N GLY A 346 -13.61 -10.75 17.91
CA GLY A 346 -12.44 -9.92 17.73
C GLY A 346 -12.36 -8.72 18.66
N GLN A 347 -13.04 -8.72 19.81
CA GLN A 347 -13.07 -7.58 20.73
C GLN A 347 -11.65 -7.10 21.12
N GLN A 348 -10.73 -8.04 21.38
CA GLN A 348 -9.34 -7.68 21.70
C GLN A 348 -8.63 -6.98 20.53
N ALA A 349 -8.94 -7.35 19.29
CA ALA A 349 -8.40 -6.70 18.10
C ALA A 349 -8.98 -5.29 17.91
N GLU A 350 -10.28 -5.13 18.12
CA GLU A 350 -10.97 -3.83 18.08
C GLU A 350 -10.39 -2.88 19.15
N GLU A 351 -10.32 -3.32 20.40
CA GLU A 351 -9.73 -2.55 21.51
C GLU A 351 -8.26 -2.21 21.27
N PHE A 352 -7.50 -3.14 20.68
CA PHE A 352 -6.10 -2.90 20.32
C PHE A 352 -5.97 -1.78 19.27
N ILE A 353 -6.76 -1.82 18.19
CA ILE A 353 -6.75 -0.79 17.14
C ILE A 353 -7.18 0.56 17.72
N ASP A 354 -8.23 0.59 18.52
CA ASP A 354 -8.74 1.81 19.16
C ASP A 354 -7.73 2.43 20.12
N LYS A 355 -7.08 1.59 20.93
CA LYS A 355 -6.02 2.03 21.84
C LYS A 355 -4.81 2.54 21.06
N PHE A 356 -4.42 1.85 19.99
CA PHE A 356 -3.32 2.30 19.13
C PHE A 356 -3.58 3.70 18.60
N MET A 357 -4.77 3.95 18.02
CA MET A 357 -5.16 5.28 17.52
C MET A 357 -5.01 6.36 18.60
N ARG A 358 -5.55 6.13 19.80
CA ARG A 358 -5.49 7.08 20.94
C ARG A 358 -4.07 7.34 21.41
N ASP A 359 -3.24 6.30 21.46
CA ASP A 359 -1.84 6.42 21.89
C ASP A 359 -1.01 7.19 20.86
N THR A 360 -1.18 6.89 19.57
CA THR A 360 -0.46 7.59 18.49
C THR A 360 -0.90 9.04 18.32
N ASP A 361 -2.19 9.34 18.48
CA ASP A 361 -2.71 10.72 18.47
C ASP A 361 -2.10 11.54 19.62
N ARG A 362 -2.05 10.96 20.83
CA ARG A 362 -1.41 11.61 21.98
C ARG A 362 0.07 11.88 21.73
N ILE A 363 0.77 10.93 21.09
CA ILE A 363 2.17 11.09 20.74
C ILE A 363 2.33 12.21 19.72
N GLU A 364 1.57 12.17 18.62
CA GLU A 364 1.62 13.16 17.54
C GLU A 364 1.42 14.58 18.06
N LYS A 365 0.40 14.81 18.89
CA LYS A 365 0.10 16.12 19.50
C LYS A 365 1.25 16.68 20.36
N ARG A 366 2.11 15.82 20.92
CA ARG A 366 3.23 16.21 21.80
C ARG A 366 4.59 16.03 21.15
N PHE A 367 4.63 15.49 19.95
CA PHE A 367 5.83 14.93 19.38
C PHE A 367 6.84 16.01 18.99
N ARG A 368 6.37 17.14 18.46
CA ARG A 368 7.23 18.30 18.15
C ARG A 368 7.82 18.90 19.43
N GLU A 369 7.01 19.03 20.47
CA GLU A 369 7.43 19.51 21.78
C GLU A 369 8.55 18.63 22.36
N VAL A 370 8.40 17.30 22.31
CA VAL A 370 9.44 16.36 22.77
C VAL A 370 10.73 16.50 21.96
N ALA A 371 10.64 16.61 20.63
CA ALA A 371 11.80 16.79 19.76
C ALA A 371 12.54 18.12 20.02
N THR A 372 11.80 19.22 20.19
CA THR A 372 12.39 20.52 20.53
C THR A 372 13.04 20.49 21.91
N LYS A 373 12.38 19.90 22.92
CA LYS A 373 12.95 19.77 24.27
C LYS A 373 14.21 18.92 24.28
N TYR A 374 14.25 17.86 23.47
CA TYR A 374 15.46 17.08 23.24
C TYR A 374 16.61 17.96 22.71
N ALA A 375 16.38 18.66 21.59
CA ALA A 375 17.39 19.49 20.95
C ALA A 375 17.93 20.59 21.90
N LEU A 376 17.04 21.28 22.61
CA LEU A 376 17.41 22.31 23.58
C LEU A 376 18.24 21.73 24.74
N SER A 377 17.83 20.58 25.30
CA SER A 377 18.58 19.93 26.39
C SER A 377 19.96 19.45 25.93
N LYS A 378 20.08 18.92 24.70
CA LYS A 378 21.36 18.51 24.11
C LYS A 378 22.28 19.73 23.92
N GLN A 379 21.75 20.83 23.39
CA GLN A 379 22.52 22.07 23.21
C GLN A 379 22.96 22.67 24.55
N ALA A 380 22.07 22.71 25.55
CA ALA A 380 22.39 23.20 26.89
C ALA A 380 23.47 22.34 27.56
N ALA A 381 23.41 21.02 27.41
CA ALA A 381 24.45 20.11 27.90
C ALA A 381 25.84 20.40 27.29
N ALA A 382 25.90 20.74 26.00
CA ALA A 382 27.15 21.08 25.34
C ALA A 382 27.79 22.37 25.89
N GLY A 383 26.98 23.35 26.31
CA GLY A 383 27.44 24.63 26.86
C GLY A 383 27.65 24.66 28.38
N ALA A 384 26.98 23.79 29.14
CA ALA A 384 27.06 23.74 30.60
C ALA A 384 28.35 23.04 31.09
N GLN A 385 28.69 23.21 32.38
CA GLN A 385 29.80 22.52 33.05
C GLN A 385 29.33 21.82 34.33
N GLY A 386 30.11 20.84 34.81
CA GLY A 386 29.88 20.14 36.08
C GLY A 386 28.47 19.56 36.22
N GLU A 387 27.84 19.80 37.37
CA GLU A 387 26.52 19.28 37.72
C GLU A 387 25.41 19.74 36.76
N ALA A 388 25.46 21.00 36.31
CA ALA A 388 24.49 21.54 35.35
C ALA A 388 24.50 20.76 34.02
N ARG A 389 25.68 20.36 33.54
CA ARG A 389 25.79 19.48 32.36
C ARG A 389 25.14 18.13 32.60
N GLY A 390 25.39 17.52 33.75
CA GLY A 390 24.78 16.23 34.13
C GLY A 390 23.25 16.27 34.10
N ALA A 391 22.66 17.34 34.64
CA ALA A 391 21.21 17.53 34.65
C ALA A 391 20.62 17.67 33.23
N GLU A 392 21.27 18.44 32.35
CA GLU A 392 20.84 18.62 30.96
C GLU A 392 20.98 17.32 30.13
N VAL A 393 22.08 16.57 30.33
CA VAL A 393 22.24 15.23 29.72
C VAL A 393 21.14 14.29 30.17
N GLY A 394 20.79 14.28 31.46
CA GLY A 394 19.70 13.46 32.00
C GLY A 394 18.36 13.76 31.33
N ARG A 395 18.03 15.05 31.17
CA ARG A 395 16.84 15.50 30.44
C ARG A 395 16.87 15.10 28.97
N ALA A 396 17.97 15.33 28.27
CA ALA A 396 18.13 14.94 26.87
C ALA A 396 17.93 13.42 26.68
N LEU A 397 18.53 12.59 27.52
CA LEU A 397 18.34 11.13 27.48
C LEU A 397 16.88 10.71 27.72
N GLN A 398 16.17 11.41 28.61
CA GLN A 398 14.75 11.15 28.83
C GLN A 398 13.92 11.44 27.57
N PHE A 399 14.13 12.58 26.91
CA PHE A 399 13.41 12.89 25.67
C PHE A 399 13.81 11.98 24.51
N LEU A 400 15.08 11.61 24.40
CA LEU A 400 15.56 10.64 23.41
C LEU A 400 14.87 9.28 23.55
N ARG A 401 14.73 8.78 24.79
CA ARG A 401 13.98 7.54 25.07
C ARG A 401 12.49 7.67 24.74
N GLN A 402 11.89 8.85 24.96
CA GLN A 402 10.49 9.09 24.55
C GLN A 402 10.35 9.00 23.04
N MET A 403 11.21 9.68 22.27
CA MET A 403 11.21 9.60 20.81
C MET A 403 11.43 8.17 20.30
N ARG A 404 12.39 7.42 20.89
CA ARG A 404 12.64 6.01 20.53
C ARG A 404 11.40 5.14 20.75
N ARG A 405 10.68 5.34 21.86
CA ARG A 405 9.41 4.63 22.13
C ARG A 405 8.31 4.99 21.14
N SER A 406 8.20 6.26 20.75
CA SER A 406 7.25 6.69 19.73
C SER A 406 7.51 5.98 18.40
N VAL A 407 8.76 5.96 17.93
CA VAL A 407 9.16 5.27 16.70
C VAL A 407 8.93 3.76 16.79
N ALA A 408 9.18 3.15 17.95
CA ALA A 408 8.91 1.72 18.15
C ALA A 408 7.41 1.38 18.11
N LEU A 409 6.54 2.29 18.58
CA LEU A 409 5.10 2.13 18.51
C LEU A 409 4.58 2.31 17.09
N ASN A 410 5.02 3.36 16.39
CA ASN A 410 4.69 3.62 14.98
C ASN A 410 5.96 4.10 14.24
N PRO A 411 6.55 3.28 13.36
CA PRO A 411 7.76 3.60 12.60
C PRO A 411 7.67 4.88 11.78
N ASN A 412 6.47 5.32 11.40
CA ASN A 412 6.30 6.54 10.61
C ASN A 412 6.66 7.81 11.40
N PHE A 413 6.71 7.73 12.73
CA PHE A 413 7.29 8.82 13.51
C PHE A 413 8.78 9.03 13.22
N ALA A 414 9.52 8.03 12.72
CA ALA A 414 10.90 8.25 12.27
C ALA A 414 10.95 9.18 11.07
N PHE A 415 10.05 8.99 10.11
CA PHE A 415 9.90 9.88 8.95
C PHE A 415 9.48 11.29 9.38
N LEU A 416 8.46 11.39 10.23
CA LEU A 416 7.98 12.69 10.71
C LEU A 416 9.04 13.42 11.55
N LEU A 417 9.79 12.72 12.42
CA LEU A 417 10.87 13.33 13.24
C LEU A 417 12.07 13.68 12.37
N GLY A 418 12.31 12.90 11.31
CA GLY A 418 13.46 13.10 10.45
C GLY A 418 13.49 14.46 9.81
N GLY A 419 12.32 15.00 9.46
CA GLY A 419 12.19 16.38 8.99
C GLY A 419 12.62 17.43 10.03
N ILE A 420 12.47 17.17 11.33
CA ILE A 420 12.88 18.10 12.40
C ILE A 420 14.39 18.10 12.57
N PHE A 421 15.01 16.93 12.50
CA PHE A 421 16.45 16.77 12.72
C PHE A 421 17.28 16.80 11.42
N ASN A 422 16.62 16.92 10.27
CA ASN A 422 17.20 16.72 8.94
C ASN A 422 18.05 15.44 8.88
N ALA A 423 17.51 14.35 9.44
CA ALA A 423 18.20 13.08 9.62
C ALA A 423 17.24 11.90 9.50
N GLU A 424 17.75 10.73 9.13
CA GLU A 424 16.98 9.50 9.19
C GLU A 424 17.08 8.88 10.60
N LEU A 425 15.97 8.82 11.33
CA LEU A 425 15.95 8.32 12.71
C LEU A 425 15.93 6.78 12.77
N THR A 426 17.01 6.19 12.27
CA THR A 426 17.27 4.76 12.36
C THR A 426 17.60 4.34 13.81
N PRO A 427 17.54 3.05 14.17
CA PRO A 427 18.04 2.58 15.46
C PRO A 427 19.49 3.04 15.74
N GLY A 428 20.33 3.05 14.71
CA GLY A 428 21.72 3.52 14.81
C GLY A 428 21.84 5.01 15.12
N TRP A 429 20.90 5.85 14.65
CA TRP A 429 20.83 7.26 15.02
C TRP A 429 20.60 7.42 16.52
N PHE A 430 19.58 6.74 17.07
CA PHE A 430 19.29 6.83 18.51
C PHE A 430 20.44 6.34 19.38
N ASP A 431 21.14 5.28 18.95
CA ASP A 431 22.31 4.76 19.67
C ASP A 431 23.49 5.73 19.61
N ASN A 432 23.67 6.41 18.47
CA ASN A 432 24.71 7.43 18.32
C ASN A 432 24.46 8.65 19.21
N GLU A 433 23.24 9.17 19.20
CA GLU A 433 22.82 10.28 20.05
C GLU A 433 23.01 9.95 21.54
N GLU A 434 22.66 8.73 21.96
CA GLU A 434 22.87 8.28 23.33
C GLU A 434 24.36 8.21 23.69
N ARG A 435 25.22 7.69 22.79
CA ARG A 435 26.68 7.67 23.01
C ARG A 435 27.26 9.08 23.13
N GLU A 436 26.79 10.01 22.31
CA GLU A 436 27.24 11.41 22.35
C GLU A 436 26.88 12.07 23.68
N LEU A 437 25.64 11.90 24.15
CA LEU A 437 25.19 12.41 25.44
C LEU A 437 26.00 11.82 26.61
N ARG A 438 26.30 10.52 26.56
CA ARG A 438 27.17 9.86 27.56
C ARG A 438 28.62 10.32 27.48
N ARG A 439 29.10 10.77 26.32
CA ARG A 439 30.42 11.39 26.17
C ARG A 439 30.45 12.78 26.81
N LEU A 440 29.42 13.60 26.56
CA LEU A 440 29.29 14.93 27.18
C LEU A 440 29.27 14.83 28.71
N GLN A 441 28.56 13.84 29.26
CA GLN A 441 28.54 13.59 30.70
C GLN A 441 29.93 13.33 31.30
N ARG A 442 30.79 12.59 30.57
CA ARG A 442 32.15 12.25 31.02
C ARG A 442 33.15 13.40 30.89
N GLN A 443 32.88 14.40 30.04
CA GLN A 443 33.75 15.57 29.88
C GLN A 443 33.57 16.63 30.98
N GLY A 444 32.66 16.42 31.93
CA GLY A 444 32.38 17.32 33.04
C GLY A 444 32.71 16.74 34.42
N GLN A 445 33.23 15.51 34.46
CA GLN A 445 33.94 14.93 35.60
C GLN A 445 35.42 15.23 35.43
#